data_AF-A0A0A3HYW2-F1
#
_entry.id   AF-A0A0A3HYW2-F1
#
_cell.length_a   1.000
_cell.length_b   1.000
_cell.length_c   1.000
_cell.angle_alpha   90.00
_cell.angle_beta   90.00
_cell.angle_gamma   90.00
#
_symmetry.space_group_name_H-M   'P 1'
#
loop_
_entity.id
_entity.type
_entity.pdbx_description
1 polymer ?
#
loop_
_entity_poly.entity_id
_entity_poly.type
_entity_poly.pdbx_seq_one_letter_code
_entity_poly.pdbx_strand_id
1 'polypeptide(L)'
;MEKAISNHNHLSLDFKKLNLFVLIILSFITLGAYIGVWFLRSRNSIESFNHKPNIHFGLWRLFTVVSFVFLFIQWFGNWVLSDYGIANLKSYEVIFNFSFIGLLYYSIFRLKESFEDQYDLHLNKYLLFIFHIFYIQFKLNQVPSTSK
;
A
#
# COMPACT_ATOMS: atom_id res chain seq x y z
N MET A 1 25.74 -35.25 9.67
CA MET A 1 25.99 -34.49 8.43
C MET A 1 25.12 -35.10 7.34
N GLU A 2 24.69 -34.29 6.36
CA GLU A 2 23.79 -34.66 5.25
C GLU A 2 22.31 -34.88 5.56
N LYS A 3 21.57 -33.78 5.64
CA LYS A 3 20.70 -33.32 4.54
C LYS A 3 19.93 -32.13 5.08
N ALA A 4 20.50 -30.94 4.86
CA ALA A 4 19.74 -29.70 4.92
C ALA A 4 18.58 -29.88 3.94
N ILE A 5 17.39 -30.12 4.48
CA ILE A 5 16.13 -30.12 3.74
C ILE A 5 15.98 -28.69 3.27
N SER A 6 16.56 -28.41 2.11
CA SER A 6 16.33 -27.21 1.32
C SER A 6 14.87 -27.22 0.92
N ASN A 7 14.02 -26.80 1.85
CA ASN A 7 12.65 -26.45 1.55
C ASN A 7 12.69 -25.12 0.79
N HIS A 8 13.25 -25.16 -0.42
CA HIS A 8 13.03 -24.17 -1.47
C HIS A 8 11.58 -24.32 -1.88
N ASN A 9 10.69 -23.82 -1.01
CA ASN A 9 9.37 -23.42 -1.42
C ASN A 9 9.59 -22.38 -2.51
N HIS A 10 9.44 -22.83 -3.76
CA HIS A 10 9.26 -22.03 -4.95
C HIS A 10 8.02 -21.14 -4.72
N LEU A 11 8.18 -20.10 -3.93
CA LEU A 11 7.17 -19.08 -3.68
C LEU A 11 7.13 -18.22 -4.93
N SER A 12 6.35 -18.67 -5.91
CA SER A 12 5.97 -17.88 -7.07
C SER A 12 5.36 -16.58 -6.56
N LEU A 13 6.09 -15.48 -6.71
CA LEU A 13 5.58 -14.13 -6.49
C LEU A 13 4.44 -13.88 -7.47
N ASP A 14 3.20 -14.12 -7.04
CA ASP A 14 2.00 -13.71 -7.76
C ASP A 14 1.68 -12.22 -7.49
N PHE A 15 2.73 -11.41 -7.33
CA PHE A 15 2.60 -9.96 -7.34
C PHE A 15 2.68 -9.52 -8.79
N LYS A 16 1.52 -9.10 -9.33
CA LYS A 16 1.46 -8.52 -10.68
C LYS A 16 2.44 -7.34 -10.75
N LYS A 17 3.46 -7.45 -11.61
CA LYS A 17 4.37 -6.34 -11.88
C LYS A 17 3.57 -5.12 -12.32
N LEU A 18 3.74 -4.02 -11.60
CA LEU A 18 3.08 -2.75 -11.93
C LEU A 18 4.12 -1.75 -12.38
N ASN A 19 3.77 -0.95 -13.38
CA ASN A 19 4.61 0.16 -13.79
C ASN A 19 4.61 1.21 -12.67
N LEU A 20 5.79 1.42 -12.05
CA LEU A 20 5.99 2.38 -10.97
C LEU A 20 5.52 3.78 -11.33
N PHE A 21 5.76 4.20 -12.57
CA PHE A 21 5.37 5.52 -13.04
C PHE A 21 3.86 5.70 -13.02
N VAL A 22 3.11 4.69 -13.48
CA VAL A 22 1.64 4.69 -13.43
C VAL A 22 1.15 4.75 -11.99
N LEU A 23 1.77 3.98 -11.10
CA LEU A 23 1.38 3.92 -9.69
C LEU A 23 1.67 5.24 -8.96
N ILE A 24 2.77 5.93 -9.26
CA ILE A 24 3.07 7.29 -8.77
C ILE A 24 2.03 8.29 -9.27
N ILE A 25 1.78 8.31 -10.59
CA ILE A 25 0.82 9.24 -11.20
C ILE A 25 -0.59 9.03 -10.63
N LEU A 26 -1.07 7.79 -10.58
CA LEU A 26 -2.41 7.51 -10.06
C LEU A 26 -2.52 7.85 -8.58
N SER A 27 -1.48 7.59 -7.78
CA SER A 27 -1.47 7.98 -6.37
C SER A 27 -1.52 9.50 -6.20
N PHE A 28 -0.84 10.26 -7.05
CA PHE A 28 -0.88 11.72 -7.00
C PHE A 28 -2.25 12.28 -7.45
N ILE A 29 -2.78 11.80 -8.58
CA ILE A 29 -4.09 12.22 -9.11
C ILE A 29 -5.22 11.88 -8.14
N THR A 30 -5.13 10.74 -7.45
CA THR A 30 -6.17 10.27 -6.53
C THR A 30 -5.94 10.66 -5.07
N LEU A 31 -5.01 11.57 -4.78
CA LEU A 31 -4.66 11.98 -3.42
C LEU A 31 -4.36 10.79 -2.49
N GLY A 32 -3.72 9.76 -3.01
CA GLY A 32 -3.36 8.55 -2.28
C GLY A 32 -4.47 7.50 -2.17
N ALA A 33 -5.69 7.73 -2.67
CA ALA A 33 -6.75 6.73 -2.66
C ALA A 33 -6.35 5.44 -3.40
N TYR A 34 -5.59 5.58 -4.51
CA TYR A 34 -5.05 4.45 -5.24
C TYR A 34 -4.12 3.57 -4.41
N ILE A 35 -3.41 4.15 -3.44
CA ILE A 35 -2.54 3.39 -2.53
C ILE A 35 -3.37 2.40 -1.71
N GLY A 36 -4.54 2.83 -1.24
CA GLY A 36 -5.49 1.95 -0.55
C GLY A 36 -6.06 0.85 -1.45
N VAL A 37 -6.41 1.19 -2.69
CA VAL A 37 -6.83 0.19 -3.70
C VAL A 37 -5.73 -0.85 -3.95
N TRP A 38 -4.47 -0.41 -4.06
CA TRP A 38 -3.34 -1.30 -4.23
C TRP A 38 -3.18 -2.25 -3.04
N PHE A 39 -3.31 -1.75 -1.81
CA PHE A 39 -3.25 -2.58 -0.60
C PHE A 39 -4.36 -3.62 -0.56
N LEU A 40 -5.59 -3.24 -0.91
CA LEU A 40 -6.75 -4.14 -0.96
C LEU A 40 -6.61 -5.19 -2.06
N ARG A 41 -6.12 -4.79 -3.24
CA ARG A 41 -5.88 -5.71 -4.36
C ARG A 41 -4.75 -6.70 -4.05
N SER A 42 -3.72 -6.25 -3.34
CA SER A 42 -2.57 -7.07 -2.97
C SER A 42 -2.81 -7.92 -1.72
N ARG A 43 -4.00 -7.81 -1.10
CA ARG A 43 -4.38 -8.54 0.11
C ARG A 43 -4.10 -10.04 0.01
N ASN A 44 -4.54 -10.70 -1.06
CA ASN A 44 -4.40 -12.14 -1.19
C ASN A 44 -2.92 -12.55 -1.26
N SER A 45 -2.09 -11.78 -1.95
CA SER A 45 -0.64 -12.00 -2.02
C SER A 45 0.03 -11.74 -0.68
N ILE A 46 -0.44 -10.75 0.09
CA ILE A 46 0.07 -10.41 1.43
C ILE A 46 -0.37 -11.45 2.49
N GLU A 47 -1.59 -11.97 2.40
CA GLU A 47 -2.11 -13.01 3.30
C GLU A 47 -1.50 -14.39 3.00
N SER A 48 -0.93 -14.58 1.80
CA SER A 48 -0.20 -15.80 1.41
C SER A 48 1.23 -15.88 1.99
N PHE A 49 1.69 -14.84 2.70
CA PHE A 49 2.99 -14.87 3.35
C PHE A 49 3.03 -15.83 4.55
N ASN A 50 4.14 -16.55 4.70
CA ASN A 50 4.34 -17.50 5.82
C ASN A 50 4.27 -16.77 7.17
N HIS A 51 4.85 -15.57 7.24
CA HIS A 51 4.64 -14.64 8.33
C HIS A 51 3.48 -13.72 7.97
N LYS A 52 2.30 -13.97 8.53
CA LYS A 52 1.12 -13.14 8.26
C LYS A 52 1.33 -11.74 8.84
N PRO A 53 1.47 -10.70 8.00
CA PRO A 53 1.52 -9.35 8.54
C PRO A 53 0.15 -9.05 9.14
N ASN A 54 0.12 -8.65 10.41
CA ASN A 54 -1.11 -8.32 11.14
C ASN A 54 -1.68 -6.97 10.66
N ILE A 55 -2.00 -6.88 9.36
CA ILE A 55 -2.53 -5.70 8.70
C ILE A 55 -4.06 -5.77 8.75
N HIS A 56 -4.67 -4.73 9.30
CA HIS A 56 -6.12 -4.62 9.38
C HIS A 56 -6.69 -4.17 8.03
N PHE A 57 -6.96 -5.11 7.12
CA PHE A 57 -7.55 -4.82 5.80
C PHE A 57 -8.93 -4.16 5.87
N GLY A 58 -9.69 -4.38 6.96
CA GLY A 58 -10.97 -3.70 7.19
C GLY A 58 -10.82 -2.18 7.30
N LEU A 59 -9.78 -1.70 8.00
CA LEU A 59 -9.47 -0.28 8.08
C LEU A 59 -9.07 0.27 6.71
N TRP A 60 -8.22 -0.44 5.97
CA TRP A 60 -7.86 -0.03 4.61
C TRP A 60 -9.06 0.11 3.68
N ARG A 61 -10.07 -0.76 3.79
CA ARG A 61 -11.32 -0.64 3.04
C ARG A 61 -12.05 0.65 3.40
N LEU A 62 -12.22 0.94 4.68
CA LEU A 62 -12.88 2.16 5.16
C LEU A 62 -12.14 3.40 4.66
N PHE A 63 -10.83 3.47 4.88
CA PHE A 63 -10.00 4.59 4.44
C PHE A 63 -10.06 4.78 2.93
N THR A 64 -9.98 3.70 2.14
CA THR A 64 -10.07 3.80 0.67
C THR A 64 -11.41 4.38 0.23
N VAL A 65 -12.53 3.90 0.79
CA VAL A 65 -13.87 4.42 0.46
C VAL A 65 -13.98 5.89 0.84
N VAL A 66 -13.51 6.28 2.03
CA VAL A 66 -13.54 7.66 2.49
C VAL A 66 -12.65 8.57 1.62
N SER A 67 -11.47 8.12 1.19
CA SER A 67 -10.64 8.87 0.24
C SER A 67 -11.34 9.10 -1.10
N PHE A 68 -12.08 8.12 -1.61
CA PHE A 68 -12.88 8.31 -2.83
C PHE A 68 -14.01 9.32 -2.62
N VAL A 69 -14.65 9.33 -1.44
CA VAL A 69 -15.66 10.33 -1.09
C VAL A 69 -15.04 11.73 -1.05
N PHE A 70 -13.88 11.90 -0.41
CA PHE A 70 -13.17 13.18 -0.41
C PHE A 70 -12.80 13.65 -1.82
N LEU A 71 -12.32 12.75 -2.68
CA LEU A 71 -12.02 13.06 -4.08
C LEU A 71 -13.27 13.52 -4.83
N PHE A 72 -14.39 12.83 -4.64
CA PHE A 72 -15.66 13.21 -5.24
C PHE A 72 -16.14 14.58 -4.75
N ILE A 73 -16.05 14.85 -3.45
CA ILE A 73 -16.40 16.15 -2.88
C ILE A 73 -15.43 17.24 -3.36
N GLN A 74 -14.16 16.95 -3.58
CA GLN A 74 -13.23 17.95 -4.11
C GLN A 74 -13.61 18.37 -5.54
N TRP A 75 -14.10 17.43 -6.35
CA TRP A 75 -14.47 17.69 -7.75
C TRP A 75 -15.86 18.32 -7.89
N PHE A 76 -16.84 17.87 -7.11
CA PHE A 76 -18.25 18.28 -7.21
C PHE A 76 -18.73 19.12 -6.04
N GLY A 77 -17.96 19.23 -4.96
CA GLY A 77 -18.38 19.87 -3.72
C GLY A 77 -18.61 21.36 -3.87
N ASN A 78 -17.89 22.04 -4.75
CA ASN A 78 -18.17 23.45 -5.06
C ASN A 78 -19.57 23.68 -5.65
N TRP A 79 -20.23 22.64 -6.19
CA TRP A 79 -21.58 22.74 -6.73
C TRP A 79 -22.67 22.38 -5.71
N VAL A 80 -22.30 21.73 -4.60
CA VAL A 80 -23.25 21.15 -3.63
C VAL A 80 -23.11 21.78 -2.24
N LEU A 81 -21.92 22.22 -1.86
CA LEU A 81 -21.59 22.75 -0.54
C LEU A 81 -21.34 24.26 -0.59
N SER A 82 -21.79 24.96 0.46
CA SER A 82 -21.42 26.35 0.69
C SER A 82 -19.97 26.48 1.16
N ASP A 83 -19.40 27.68 1.09
CA ASP A 83 -18.03 27.97 1.53
C ASP A 83 -17.75 27.51 2.97
N TYR A 84 -18.75 27.61 3.85
CA TYR A 84 -18.66 27.11 5.23
C TYR A 84 -18.57 25.58 5.29
N GLY A 85 -19.33 24.87 4.46
CA GLY A 85 -19.27 23.41 4.34
C GLY A 85 -17.91 22.94 3.82
N ILE A 86 -17.34 23.65 2.85
CA ILE A 86 -16.01 23.37 2.29
C ILE A 86 -14.92 23.59 3.35
N ALA A 87 -15.02 24.64 4.17
CA ALA A 87 -14.05 24.91 5.24
C ALA A 87 -14.02 23.79 6.29
N ASN A 88 -15.19 23.33 6.74
CA ASN A 88 -15.26 22.20 7.67
C ASN A 88 -14.72 20.90 7.06
N LEU A 89 -15.00 20.66 5.78
CA LEU A 89 -14.50 19.49 5.08
C LEU A 89 -12.97 19.44 5.06
N LYS A 90 -12.31 20.58 4.81
CA LYS A 90 -10.84 20.68 4.86
C LYS A 90 -10.27 20.27 6.22
N SER A 91 -10.91 20.68 7.31
CA SER A 91 -10.48 20.26 8.66
C SER A 91 -10.58 18.74 8.86
N TYR A 92 -11.67 18.13 8.40
CA TYR A 92 -11.82 16.66 8.44
C TYR A 92 -10.80 15.95 7.55
N GLU A 93 -10.53 16.50 6.36
CA GLU A 93 -9.55 15.97 5.42
C GLU A 93 -8.14 15.94 6.03
N VAL A 94 -7.75 16.99 6.77
CA VAL A 94 -6.45 17.02 7.47
C VAL A 94 -6.35 15.89 8.50
N ILE A 95 -7.36 15.73 9.36
CA ILE A 95 -7.38 14.67 10.39
C ILE A 95 -7.34 13.29 9.73
N PHE A 96 -8.11 13.12 8.66
CA PHE A 96 -8.15 11.91 7.87
C PHE A 96 -6.79 11.59 7.24
N ASN A 97 -6.13 12.57 6.62
CA ASN A 97 -4.83 12.40 5.99
C ASN A 97 -3.75 12.01 6.99
N PHE A 98 -3.73 12.62 8.18
CA PHE A 98 -2.83 12.20 9.27
C PHE A 98 -3.06 10.74 9.68
N SER A 99 -4.32 10.35 9.83
CA SER A 99 -4.69 8.98 10.19
C SER A 99 -4.32 7.98 9.08
N PHE A 100 -4.54 8.36 7.82
CA PHE A 100 -4.22 7.56 6.65
C PHE A 100 -2.72 7.33 6.52
N ILE A 101 -1.90 8.38 6.70
CA ILE A 101 -0.44 8.29 6.69
C ILE A 101 0.05 7.36 7.81
N GLY A 102 -0.51 7.47 9.02
CA GLY A 102 -0.17 6.56 10.12
C GLY A 102 -0.46 5.10 9.81
N LEU A 103 -1.64 4.82 9.27
CA LEU A 103 -2.03 3.47 8.82
C LEU A 103 -1.10 2.96 7.71
N LEU A 104 -0.76 3.84 6.77
CA LEU A 104 0.10 3.55 5.64
C LEU A 104 1.51 3.16 6.10
N TYR A 105 2.13 3.95 6.98
CA TYR A 105 3.44 3.60 7.55
C TYR A 105 3.40 2.31 8.35
N TYR A 106 2.41 2.14 9.23
CA TYR A 106 2.26 0.90 10.00
C TYR A 106 2.22 -0.32 9.07
N SER A 107 1.39 -0.25 8.03
CA SER A 107 1.22 -1.35 7.08
C SER A 107 2.48 -1.61 6.27
N ILE A 108 3.18 -0.55 5.86
CA ILE A 108 4.43 -0.64 5.09
C ILE A 108 5.56 -1.25 5.92
N PHE A 109 5.69 -0.91 7.19
CA PHE A 109 6.70 -1.51 8.07
C PHE A 109 6.41 -2.99 8.34
N ARG A 110 5.14 -3.37 8.58
CA ARG A 110 4.77 -4.78 8.75
C ARG A 110 4.98 -5.59 7.47
N LEU A 111 4.70 -4.96 6.33
CA LEU A 111 4.96 -5.55 5.03
C LEU A 111 6.47 -5.72 4.79
N LYS A 112 7.30 -4.75 5.21
CA LYS A 112 8.77 -4.84 5.19
C LYS A 112 9.28 -6.07 5.95
N GLU A 113 8.82 -6.26 7.19
CA GLU A 113 9.20 -7.39 8.03
C GLU A 113 8.85 -8.72 7.36
N SER A 114 7.65 -8.80 6.75
CA SER A 114 7.20 -10.02 6.06
C SER A 114 8.02 -10.29 4.79
N PHE A 115 8.43 -9.26 4.06
CA PHE A 115 9.30 -9.40 2.89
C PHE A 115 10.74 -9.78 3.25
N GLU A 116 11.29 -9.21 4.34
CA GLU A 116 12.62 -9.56 4.85
C GLU A 116 12.66 -11.02 5.30
N ASP A 117 11.63 -11.49 6.02
CA ASP A 117 11.55 -12.87 6.50
C ASP A 117 11.38 -13.90 5.36
N GLN A 118 10.59 -13.58 4.35
CA GLN A 118 10.22 -14.56 3.32
C GLN A 118 11.15 -14.61 2.11
N TYR A 119 11.83 -13.50 1.78
CA TYR A 119 12.65 -13.39 0.57
C TYR A 119 14.12 -13.03 0.85
N ASP A 120 14.52 -12.95 2.13
CA ASP A 120 15.86 -12.50 2.55
C ASP A 120 16.27 -11.16 1.90
N LEU A 121 15.26 -10.33 1.60
CA LEU A 121 15.44 -9.05 0.93
C LEU A 121 15.61 -7.94 1.95
N HIS A 122 16.83 -7.50 2.20
CA HIS A 122 17.07 -6.32 3.01
C HIS A 122 16.42 -5.07 2.39
N LEU A 123 15.43 -4.52 3.10
CA LEU A 123 14.71 -3.30 2.74
C LEU A 123 15.19 -2.17 3.65
N ASN A 124 15.77 -1.13 3.05
CA ASN A 124 16.29 0.01 3.78
C ASN A 124 15.13 0.84 4.37
N LYS A 125 15.10 0.99 5.70
CA LYS A 125 14.06 1.70 6.45
C LYS A 125 13.91 3.17 6.02
N TYR A 126 15.01 3.84 5.67
CA TYR A 126 14.99 5.24 5.26
C TYR A 126 14.36 5.41 3.88
N LEU A 127 14.73 4.54 2.93
CA LEU A 127 14.10 4.55 1.59
C LEU A 127 12.63 4.17 1.69
N LEU A 128 12.28 3.21 2.55
CA LEU A 128 10.90 2.84 2.81
C LEU A 128 10.10 4.02 3.40
N PHE A 129 10.72 4.83 4.25
CA PHE A 129 10.06 6.00 4.82
C PHE A 129 9.79 7.09 3.77
N ILE A 130 10.73 7.35 2.85
CA ILE A 130 10.56 8.39 1.82
C ILE A 130 9.63 7.90 0.69
N PHE A 131 9.89 6.70 0.17
CA PHE A 131 9.25 6.17 -1.03
C PHE A 131 8.11 5.21 -0.73
N HIS A 132 7.87 4.84 0.52
CA HIS A 132 6.70 4.10 0.96
C HIS A 132 6.42 2.86 0.09
N ILE A 133 5.24 2.86 -0.55
CA ILE A 133 4.76 1.79 -1.39
C ILE A 133 5.50 1.69 -2.73
N PHE A 134 6.06 2.81 -3.20
CA PHE A 134 6.87 2.85 -4.42
C PHE A 134 8.15 2.05 -4.24
N TYR A 135 8.79 2.11 -3.08
CA TYR A 135 9.99 1.32 -2.80
C TYR A 135 9.70 -0.17 -2.75
N ILE A 136 8.59 -0.56 -2.09
CA ILE A 136 8.14 -1.95 -2.04
C ILE A 136 7.86 -2.46 -3.46
N GLN A 137 7.13 -1.69 -4.26
CA GLN A 137 6.86 -2.02 -5.67
C GLN A 137 8.13 -2.12 -6.52
N PHE A 138 9.10 -1.22 -6.31
CA PHE A 138 10.37 -1.25 -7.01
C PHE A 138 11.19 -2.49 -6.69
N LYS A 139 11.24 -2.89 -5.41
CA LYS A 139 11.93 -4.11 -4.99
C LYS A 139 11.22 -5.36 -5.47
N LEU A 140 9.88 -5.39 -5.40
CA LEU A 140 9.05 -6.46 -5.95
C LEU A 140 9.28 -6.66 -7.47
N ASN A 141 9.36 -5.57 -8.23
CA ASN A 141 9.59 -5.62 -9.67
C ASN A 141 10.99 -6.14 -10.04
N GLN A 142 11.97 -6.02 -9.13
CA GLN A 142 13.32 -6.54 -9.32
C GLN A 142 13.46 -8.02 -8.96
N VAL A 143 12.53 -8.60 -8.19
CA VAL A 143 12.59 -10.03 -7.92
C VAL A 143 12.31 -10.76 -9.24
N PRO A 144 13.20 -11.65 -9.71
CA PRO A 144 12.99 -12.37 -10.95
C PRO A 144 11.72 -13.21 -10.81
N SER A 145 10.66 -12.76 -11.47
CA SER A 145 9.49 -13.59 -11.75
C SER A 145 9.98 -14.77 -12.57
N THR A 146 10.15 -15.93 -11.95
CA THR A 146 10.32 -17.17 -12.69
C THR A 146 8.96 -17.44 -13.35
N SER A 147 8.74 -16.82 -14.51
CA SER A 147 7.65 -17.18 -15.40
C SER A 147 7.96 -18.60 -15.86
N LYS A 148 7.11 -19.54 -15.45
CA LYS A 148 6.81 -20.66 -16.33
C LYS A 148 5.96 -20.17 -17.50
#